data_AF-A0A0K8SGZ1-F1
#
_entry.id   AF-A0A0K8SGZ1-F1
#
_cell.length_a   1.000
_cell.length_b   1.000
_cell.length_c   1.000
_cell.angle_alpha   90.00
_cell.angle_beta   90.00
_cell.angle_gamma   90.00
#
_symmetry.space_group_name_H-M   'P 1'
#
loop_
_entity.id
_entity.type
_entity.pdbx_description
1 polymer ?
#
loop_
_entity_poly.entity_id
_entity_poly.type
_entity_poly.pdbx_seq_one_letter_code
_entity_poly.pdbx_strand_id
1 'polypeptide(L)'
;AKGLFYGRILKGQGHAKIDLINVTVDISVTLRNINIRWPLTNTSYLQIAELSQTVSVGSVASNYTGLSVSGLTEDQVTKILDAQMTTSLNLNLPIWERISSESSKCQLNIALIGSTIDDAINWLKKNTPTSSMVQTLMTKFTSL
;
A
#
# COMPACT_ATOMS: atom_id res chain seq x y z
N ALA A 1 5.33 0.93 35.56
CA ALA A 1 6.64 1.56 35.33
C ALA A 1 6.55 3.08 35.56
N LYS A 2 7.66 3.77 35.87
CA LYS A 2 7.72 5.25 35.86
C LYS A 2 8.53 5.66 34.64
N GLY A 3 7.91 6.37 33.71
CA GLY A 3 8.55 6.91 32.51
C GLY A 3 8.44 8.43 32.45
N LEU A 4 9.17 9.04 31.53
CA LEU A 4 9.04 10.46 31.20
C LEU A 4 8.25 10.60 29.89
N PHE A 5 7.19 11.41 29.91
CA PHE A 5 6.36 11.76 28.76
C PHE A 5 6.35 13.28 28.63
N TYR A 6 7.04 13.83 27.62
CA TYR A 6 7.18 15.28 27.41
C TYR A 6 7.57 16.05 28.68
N GLY A 7 8.56 15.55 29.42
CA GLY A 7 9.02 16.16 30.68
C GLY A 7 8.12 15.92 31.90
N ARG A 8 7.02 15.17 31.75
CA ARG A 8 6.10 14.82 32.84
C ARG A 8 6.25 13.36 33.22
N ILE A 9 5.94 13.02 34.48
CA ILE A 9 5.98 11.63 34.94
C ILE A 9 4.75 10.89 34.38
N LEU A 10 5.01 9.86 33.57
CA LEU A 10 4.05 8.86 33.13
C LEU A 10 4.06 7.70 34.13
N LYS A 11 2.89 7.31 34.63
CA LYS A 11 2.71 6.16 35.52
C LYS A 11 1.58 5.27 35.02
N GLY A 12 1.76 3.97 35.16
CA GLY A 12 0.72 2.98 34.86
C GLY A 12 1.26 1.75 34.14
N GLN A 13 0.35 0.83 33.89
CA GLN A 13 0.44 -0.26 32.92
C GLN A 13 -0.90 -0.26 32.21
N GLY A 14 -0.85 -0.15 30.89
CA GLY A 14 -2.02 0.20 30.10
C GLY A 14 -2.00 -0.43 28.74
N HIS A 15 -3.14 -0.35 28.04
CA HIS A 15 -3.26 -0.78 26.66
C HIS A 15 -3.36 0.44 25.75
N ALA A 16 -2.62 0.39 24.65
CA ALA A 16 -2.74 1.33 23.55
C ALA A 16 -3.42 0.63 22.38
N LYS A 17 -4.50 1.21 21.88
CA LYS A 17 -5.12 0.83 20.61
C LYS A 17 -4.99 2.03 19.67
N ILE A 18 -4.56 1.79 18.44
CA ILE A 18 -4.46 2.82 17.40
C ILE A 18 -5.27 2.33 16.22
N ASP A 19 -6.31 3.07 15.88
CA ASP A 19 -7.18 2.81 14.73
C ASP A 19 -6.84 3.80 13.62
N LEU A 20 -6.57 3.29 12.41
CA LEU A 20 -6.45 4.08 11.20
C LEU A 20 -7.81 4.04 10.48
N ILE A 21 -8.43 5.19 10.28
CA ILE A 21 -9.79 5.32 9.76
C ILE A 21 -9.75 5.87 8.33
N ASN A 22 -10.58 5.32 7.46
CA ASN A 22 -10.66 5.67 6.03
C ASN A 22 -9.29 5.56 5.34
N VAL A 23 -8.69 4.37 5.42
CA VAL A 23 -7.45 4.06 4.73
C VAL A 23 -7.77 3.68 3.29
N THR A 24 -7.18 4.39 2.33
CA THR A 24 -7.21 4.04 0.91
C THR A 24 -5.80 3.74 0.43
N VAL A 25 -5.69 2.76 -0.46
CA VAL A 25 -4.43 2.42 -1.13
C VAL A 25 -4.68 2.43 -2.63
N ASP A 26 -4.17 3.44 -3.30
CA ASP A 26 -4.20 3.54 -4.75
C ASP A 26 -2.98 2.85 -5.33
N ILE A 27 -3.21 1.89 -6.23
CA ILE A 27 -2.14 1.10 -6.85
C ILE A 27 -2.12 1.39 -8.34
N SER A 28 -0.99 1.89 -8.82
CA SER A 28 -0.70 2.05 -10.24
C SER A 28 0.33 1.02 -10.68
N VAL A 29 0.10 0.37 -11.82
CA VAL A 29 0.94 -0.70 -12.34
C VAL A 29 1.21 -0.44 -13.81
N THR A 30 2.50 -0.38 -14.17
CA THR A 30 2.95 -0.30 -15.56
C THR A 30 3.44 -1.69 -15.99
N LEU A 31 2.79 -2.25 -17.01
CA LEU A 31 3.17 -3.51 -17.61
C LEU A 31 4.12 -3.27 -18.79
N ARG A 32 5.08 -4.19 -19.00
CA ARG A 32 5.91 -4.23 -20.20
C ARG A 32 5.88 -5.62 -20.85
N ASN A 33 5.94 -5.62 -22.17
CA ASN A 33 6.22 -6.80 -22.97
C ASN A 33 7.74 -7.04 -22.98
N ILE A 34 8.17 -8.25 -22.59
CA ILE A 34 9.54 -8.71 -22.89
C ILE A 34 9.48 -9.75 -24.01
N ASN A 35 10.06 -9.39 -25.15
CA ASN A 35 10.31 -10.33 -26.23
C ASN A 35 11.63 -11.04 -25.98
N ILE A 36 11.58 -12.32 -25.60
CA ILE A 36 12.77 -13.15 -25.48
C ILE A 36 12.98 -13.88 -26.81
N ARG A 37 13.96 -13.44 -27.61
CA ARG A 37 14.41 -14.18 -28.79
C ARG A 37 15.40 -15.27 -28.35
N TRP A 38 14.89 -16.39 -27.88
CA TRP A 38 15.63 -17.66 -27.90
C TRP A 38 15.34 -18.38 -29.22
N PRO A 39 16.22 -19.28 -29.73
CA PRO A 39 16.48 -19.41 -31.16
C PRO A 39 15.30 -19.72 -32.09
N LEU A 40 14.12 -20.10 -31.58
CA LEU A 40 12.98 -20.50 -32.41
C LEU A 40 11.58 -20.12 -31.85
N THR A 41 11.44 -19.28 -30.81
CA THR A 41 10.11 -18.86 -30.32
C THR A 41 10.02 -17.36 -30.10
N ASN A 42 9.19 -16.68 -30.91
CA ASN A 42 8.78 -15.30 -30.65
C ASN A 42 7.70 -15.31 -29.55
N THR A 43 8.10 -15.54 -28.30
CA THR A 43 7.17 -15.51 -27.15
C THR A 43 7.30 -14.18 -26.42
N SER A 44 6.17 -13.49 -26.29
CA SER A 44 6.04 -12.23 -25.53
C SER A 44 5.60 -12.53 -24.10
N TYR A 45 6.46 -12.23 -23.13
CA TYR A 45 6.19 -12.42 -21.71
C TYR A 45 5.77 -11.11 -21.03
N LEU A 46 4.90 -11.24 -20.02
CA LEU A 46 4.48 -10.11 -19.21
C LEU A 46 5.51 -9.83 -18.10
N GLN A 47 5.78 -8.56 -17.85
CA GLN A 47 6.50 -8.14 -16.66
C GLN A 47 5.93 -6.83 -16.11
N ILE A 48 5.92 -6.67 -14.80
CA ILE A 48 5.70 -5.38 -14.14
C ILE A 48 6.97 -4.54 -14.29
N ALA A 49 6.89 -3.49 -15.11
CA ALA A 49 7.95 -2.51 -15.30
C ALA A 49 8.06 -1.60 -14.08
N GLU A 50 6.92 -1.10 -13.61
CA GLU A 50 6.80 -0.16 -12.50
C GLU A 50 5.52 -0.48 -11.72
N LEU A 51 5.57 -0.26 -10.42
CA LEU A 51 4.42 -0.33 -9.55
C LEU A 51 4.58 0.77 -8.52
N SER A 52 3.54 1.55 -8.30
CA SER A 52 3.50 2.57 -7.25
C SER A 52 2.25 2.41 -6.42
N GLN A 53 2.40 2.52 -5.11
CA GLN A 53 1.31 2.51 -4.16
C GLN A 53 1.29 3.86 -3.44
N THR A 54 0.13 4.48 -3.37
CA THR A 54 -0.11 5.72 -2.64
C THR A 54 -1.16 5.45 -1.58
N VAL A 55 -0.85 5.79 -0.33
CA VAL A 55 -1.68 5.51 0.83
C VAL A 55 -2.23 6.82 1.37
N SER A 56 -3.55 6.90 1.47
CA SER A 56 -4.22 7.98 2.18
C SER A 56 -4.82 7.44 3.48
N VAL A 57 -4.65 8.19 4.57
CA VAL A 57 -5.27 7.88 5.85
C VAL A 57 -6.10 9.09 6.26
N GLY A 58 -7.41 8.92 6.37
CA GLY A 58 -8.31 10.02 6.72
C GLY A 58 -8.10 10.56 8.13
N SER A 59 -8.03 9.67 9.13
CA SER A 59 -7.75 10.06 10.51
C SER A 59 -7.13 8.94 11.34
N VAL A 60 -6.42 9.32 12.40
CA VAL A 60 -5.93 8.41 13.45
C VAL A 60 -6.78 8.61 14.69
N ALA A 61 -7.26 7.52 15.28
CA ALA A 61 -7.91 7.53 16.58
C ALA A 61 -7.16 6.57 17.51
N SER A 62 -6.60 7.10 18.59
CA SER A 62 -5.90 6.30 19.58
C SER A 62 -6.71 6.23 20.87
N ASN A 63 -6.70 5.08 21.52
CA ASN A 63 -7.28 4.89 22.84
C ASN A 63 -6.20 4.33 23.76
N TYR A 64 -5.93 5.09 24.82
CA TYR A 64 -4.96 4.73 25.84
C TYR A 64 -5.68 4.56 27.17
N THR A 65 -5.64 3.35 27.71
CA THR A 65 -6.25 3.02 29.01
C THR A 65 -5.18 2.68 30.03
N GLY A 66 -5.41 2.95 31.32
CA GLY A 66 -4.49 2.57 32.40
C GLY A 66 -3.18 3.39 32.46
N LEU A 67 -3.14 4.53 31.77
CA LEU A 67 -2.02 5.48 31.80
C LEU A 67 -2.45 6.76 32.52
N SER A 68 -1.59 7.24 33.42
CA SER A 68 -1.74 8.54 34.06
C SER A 68 -0.51 9.39 33.79
N VAL A 69 -0.71 10.64 33.36
CA VAL A 69 0.37 11.63 33.21
C VAL A 69 0.15 12.74 34.22
N SER A 70 1.19 13.07 34.98
CA SER A 70 1.10 14.10 36.01
C SER A 70 0.65 15.45 35.43
N GLY A 71 -0.47 15.95 35.95
CA GLY A 71 -1.03 17.25 35.58
C GLY A 71 -1.65 17.30 34.18
N LEU A 72 -2.04 16.16 33.60
CA LEU A 72 -2.85 16.06 32.39
C LEU A 72 -4.02 15.10 32.63
N THR A 73 -5.16 15.41 32.02
CA THR A 73 -6.30 14.49 31.93
C THR A 73 -6.06 13.42 30.87
N GLU A 74 -6.79 12.29 30.92
CA GLU A 74 -6.70 11.23 29.91
C GLU A 74 -6.98 11.78 28.50
N ASP A 75 -8.00 12.62 28.33
CA ASP A 75 -8.31 13.28 27.05
C ASP A 75 -7.16 14.12 26.50
N GLN A 76 -6.44 14.83 27.37
CA GLN A 76 -5.26 15.62 26.95
C GLN A 76 -4.11 14.71 26.53
N VAL A 77 -3.88 13.61 27.24
CA VAL A 77 -2.85 12.62 26.89
C VAL A 77 -3.19 11.97 25.55
N THR A 78 -4.44 11.55 25.35
CA THR A 78 -4.92 10.95 24.11
C THR A 78 -4.74 11.91 22.93
N LYS A 79 -5.14 13.18 23.06
CA LYS A 79 -4.95 14.19 21.99
C LYS A 79 -3.48 14.41 21.62
N ILE A 80 -2.57 14.44 22.60
CA ILE A 80 -1.13 14.58 22.33
C ILE A 80 -0.62 13.36 21.56
N LEU A 81 -1.03 12.17 21.98
CA LEU A 81 -0.60 10.92 21.36
C LEU A 81 -1.18 10.75 19.95
N ASP A 82 -2.44 11.15 19.71
CA ASP A 82 -3.06 11.18 18.38
C ASP A 82 -2.30 12.10 17.41
N ALA A 83 -1.94 13.29 17.87
CA ALA A 83 -1.17 14.24 17.07
C ALA A 83 0.24 13.71 16.76
N GLN A 84 0.89 13.09 17.75
CA GLN A 84 2.20 12.47 17.58
C GLN A 84 2.13 11.28 16.62
N MET A 85 1.10 10.44 16.73
CA MET A 85 0.92 9.28 15.86
C MET A 85 0.61 9.70 14.43
N THR A 86 -0.24 10.72 14.25
CA THR A 86 -0.52 11.31 12.93
C THR A 86 0.75 11.85 12.27
N THR A 87 1.57 12.58 13.04
CA THR A 87 2.86 13.09 12.56
C THR A 87 3.80 11.95 12.17
N SER A 88 3.92 10.95 13.04
CA SER A 88 4.77 9.78 12.79
C SER A 88 4.31 8.99 11.57
N LEU A 89 3.01 8.81 11.41
CA LEU A 89 2.41 8.17 10.24
C LEU A 89 2.77 8.93 8.97
N ASN A 90 2.49 10.25 8.92
CA ASN A 90 2.75 11.07 7.73
C ASN A 90 4.23 11.11 7.33
N LEU A 91 5.15 11.11 8.31
CA LEU A 91 6.59 11.04 8.04
C LEU A 91 7.02 9.69 7.46
N ASN A 92 6.38 8.60 7.88
CA ASN A 92 6.77 7.25 7.47
C ASN A 92 6.02 6.75 6.24
N LEU A 93 4.84 7.30 5.92
CA LEU A 93 4.01 6.87 4.78
C LEU A 93 4.79 6.80 3.46
N PRO A 94 5.56 7.83 3.04
CA PRO A 94 6.32 7.77 1.79
C PRO A 94 7.36 6.63 1.75
N ILE A 95 7.92 6.27 2.91
CA ILE A 95 8.87 5.16 3.04
C ILE A 95 8.14 3.83 2.88
N TRP A 96 7.01 3.67 3.55
CA TRP A 96 6.14 2.50 3.43
C TRP A 96 5.66 2.29 2.00
N GLU A 97 5.17 3.36 1.35
CA GLU A 97 4.74 3.36 -0.04
C GLU A 97 5.84 2.84 -0.97
N ARG A 98 7.07 3.36 -0.82
CA ARG A 98 8.21 2.92 -1.62
C ARG A 98 8.56 1.45 -1.39
N ILE A 99 8.67 1.02 -0.13
CA ILE A 99 9.03 -0.37 0.21
C ILE A 99 7.96 -1.33 -0.27
N SER A 100 6.69 -1.01 -0.02
CA SER A 100 5.55 -1.82 -0.42
C SER A 100 5.45 -1.91 -1.95
N SER A 101 5.73 -0.82 -2.65
CA SER A 101 5.74 -0.79 -4.12
C SER A 101 6.79 -1.74 -4.71
N GLU A 102 8.04 -1.64 -4.26
CA GLU A 102 9.12 -2.50 -4.75
C GLU A 102 8.92 -3.98 -4.36
N SER A 103 8.46 -4.23 -3.13
CA SER A 103 8.15 -5.58 -2.66
C SER A 103 7.03 -6.21 -3.49
N SER A 104 5.93 -5.48 -3.70
CA SER A 104 4.79 -5.95 -4.49
C SER A 104 5.18 -6.19 -5.95
N LYS A 105 5.97 -5.28 -6.55
CA LYS A 105 6.53 -5.47 -7.91
C LYS A 105 7.35 -6.74 -8.01
N CYS A 106 8.21 -7.02 -7.04
CA CYS A 106 9.03 -8.23 -7.01
C CYS A 106 8.15 -9.49 -6.94
N GLN A 107 7.21 -9.54 -5.99
CA GLN A 107 6.31 -10.68 -5.81
C GLN A 107 5.43 -10.93 -7.04
N LEU A 108 4.88 -9.87 -7.63
CA LEU A 108 4.09 -9.98 -8.86
C LEU A 108 4.94 -10.47 -10.03
N ASN A 109 6.17 -9.98 -10.18
CA ASN A 109 7.06 -10.47 -11.24
C ASN A 109 7.45 -11.94 -11.05
N ILE A 110 7.58 -12.42 -9.81
CA ILE A 110 7.79 -13.86 -9.53
C ILE A 110 6.55 -14.66 -9.94
N ALA A 111 5.35 -14.18 -9.59
CA ALA A 111 4.10 -14.83 -9.95
C ALA A 111 3.84 -14.86 -11.47
N LEU A 112 4.36 -13.87 -12.21
CA LEU A 112 4.22 -13.75 -13.66
C LEU A 112 5.29 -14.53 -14.45
N ILE A 113 6.21 -15.23 -13.81
CA ILE A 113 7.21 -16.05 -14.52
C ILE A 113 6.50 -17.05 -15.44
N GLY A 114 6.83 -17.01 -16.73
CA GLY A 114 6.23 -17.87 -17.75
C GLY A 114 4.83 -17.43 -18.22
N SER A 115 4.24 -16.39 -17.63
CA SER A 115 2.98 -15.83 -18.09
C SER A 115 3.19 -15.02 -19.36
N THR A 116 2.42 -15.33 -20.39
CA THR A 116 2.46 -14.63 -21.68
C THR A 116 1.48 -13.46 -21.70
N ILE A 117 1.64 -12.58 -22.68
CA ILE A 117 0.65 -11.52 -22.96
C ILE A 117 -0.71 -12.13 -23.31
N ASP A 118 -0.73 -13.25 -24.02
CA ASP A 118 -1.97 -13.93 -24.38
C ASP A 118 -2.73 -14.44 -23.14
N ASP A 119 -2.00 -14.91 -22.12
CA ASP A 119 -2.60 -15.30 -20.83
C ASP A 119 -3.28 -14.10 -20.15
N ALA A 120 -2.61 -12.94 -20.15
CA ALA A 120 -3.15 -11.70 -19.59
C ALA A 120 -4.39 -11.21 -20.37
N ILE A 121 -4.32 -11.23 -21.70
CA ILE A 121 -5.43 -10.89 -22.61
C ILE A 121 -6.63 -11.81 -22.36
N ASN A 122 -6.40 -13.11 -22.24
CA ASN A 122 -7.46 -14.09 -22.02
C ASN A 122 -8.08 -13.92 -20.62
N TRP A 123 -7.27 -13.63 -19.61
CA TRP A 123 -7.77 -13.29 -18.28
C TRP A 123 -8.64 -12.02 -18.30
N LEU A 124 -8.21 -10.95 -18.98
CA LEU A 124 -9.00 -9.72 -19.12
C LEU A 124 -10.33 -9.97 -19.84
N LYS A 125 -10.33 -10.74 -20.93
CA LYS A 125 -11.56 -11.13 -21.65
C LYS A 125 -12.55 -11.88 -20.76
N LYS A 126 -12.05 -12.74 -19.86
CA LYS A 126 -12.88 -13.55 -18.97
C LYS A 126 -13.48 -12.73 -17.82
N ASN A 127 -12.76 -11.71 -17.33
CA ASN A 127 -13.10 -11.03 -16.07
C ASN A 127 -13.56 -9.58 -16.25
N THR A 128 -13.50 -9.01 -17.46
CA THR A 128 -13.98 -7.65 -17.72
C THR A 128 -15.36 -7.68 -18.39
N PRO A 129 -16.38 -7.02 -17.84
CA PRO A 129 -17.67 -6.90 -18.51
C PRO A 129 -17.50 -6.26 -19.89
N THR A 130 -18.14 -6.84 -20.91
CA THR A 130 -18.10 -6.39 -22.31
C THR A 130 -18.71 -4.99 -22.46
N SER A 131 -17.91 -3.95 -22.24
CA SER A 131 -18.23 -2.58 -22.64
C SER A 131 -17.35 -2.15 -23.82
N SER A 132 -17.86 -1.24 -24.65
CA SER A 132 -17.17 -0.71 -25.83
C SER A 132 -15.80 -0.09 -25.50
N MET A 133 -15.63 0.48 -24.31
CA MET A 133 -14.37 1.03 -23.80
C MET A 133 -13.28 -0.04 -23.62
N VAL A 134 -13.67 -1.26 -23.23
CA VAL A 134 -12.76 -2.40 -23.03
C VAL A 134 -12.26 -2.93 -24.36
N GLN A 135 -13.11 -2.97 -25.39
CA GLN A 135 -12.67 -3.30 -26.75
C GLN A 135 -11.58 -2.34 -27.24
N THR A 136 -11.74 -1.03 -27.03
CA THR A 136 -10.70 -0.04 -27.42
C THR A 136 -9.37 -0.22 -26.67
N LEU A 137 -9.42 -0.55 -25.37
CA LEU A 137 -8.23 -0.88 -24.58
C LEU A 137 -7.54 -2.16 -25.08
N MET A 138 -8.32 -3.20 -25.36
CA MET A 138 -7.82 -4.47 -25.91
C MET A 138 -7.20 -4.29 -27.31
N THR A 139 -7.78 -3.45 -28.16
CA THR A 139 -7.22 -3.12 -29.48
C THR A 139 -5.90 -2.37 -29.36
N LYS A 140 -5.77 -1.42 -28.41
CA LYS A 140 -4.49 -0.71 -28.16
C LYS A 140 -3.40 -1.63 -27.61
N PHE A 141 -3.75 -2.63 -26.79
CA PHE A 141 -2.79 -3.57 -26.20
C PHE A 141 -2.30 -4.62 -27.20
N THR A 142 -3.14 -4.99 -28.17
CA THR A 142 -2.80 -5.98 -29.23
C THR A 142 -2.12 -5.36 -30.45
N SER A 143 -2.14 -4.03 -30.58
CA SER A 143 -1.49 -3.29 -31.68
C SER A 143 -0.07 -2.81 -31.39
N LEU A 144 0.49 -3.13 -30.21
CA LEU A 144 1.89 -2.91 -29.81
C LEU A 144 2.70 -4.19 -30.01
#